data_AF-A0A521T6S2-F1
#
_entry.id   AF-A0A521T6S2-F1
#
_cell.length_a   1.000
_cell.length_b   1.000
_cell.length_c   1.000
_cell.angle_alpha   90.00
_cell.angle_beta   90.00
_cell.angle_gamma   90.00
#
_symmetry.space_group_name_H-M   'P 1'
#
loop_
_entity.id
_entity.type
_entity.pdbx_description
1 polymer ?
#
loop_
_entity_poly.entity_id
_entity_poly.type
_entity_poly.pdbx_seq_one_letter_code
_entity_poly.pdbx_strand_id
1 'polypeptide(L)'
;MGVALVSLMAAPIVGAAGGWRALPSSARLMLAFGGAASLVLLGFSWRAIPGGVMAASLGHLALAVSIVALVELGRATRVFMTDPLSAAMGGLGIGLLLVIGIFALGPLTADLSSRQAAALLLANPFVAVTSAAGIDLLHLDTIYRTSPLAHRGVALPAWTTACVVYAMTGLAAHGVSRLRPWSH
;
A
#
# COMPACT_ATOMS: atom_id res chain seq x y z
N MET A 1 -0.72 5.34 11.90
CA MET A 1 -0.32 5.61 10.49
C MET A 1 1.07 5.05 10.14
N GLY A 2 2.13 5.31 10.91
CA GLY A 2 3.49 4.87 10.55
C GLY A 2 3.63 3.37 10.23
N VAL A 3 2.98 2.50 11.00
CA VAL A 3 3.06 1.04 10.80
C VAL A 3 2.36 0.57 9.52
N ALA A 4 1.23 1.17 9.14
CA ALA A 4 0.57 0.87 7.87
C ALA A 4 1.47 1.25 6.69
N LEU A 5 2.11 2.43 6.76
CA LEU A 5 3.03 2.90 5.72
C LEU A 5 4.24 1.97 5.57
N VAL A 6 4.89 1.61 6.69
CA VAL A 6 6.01 0.64 6.69
C VAL A 6 5.58 -0.70 6.11
N SER A 7 4.41 -1.21 6.49
CA SER A 7 3.91 -2.50 6.00
C SER A 7 3.64 -2.48 4.49
N LEU A 8 3.03 -1.40 3.98
CA LEU A 8 2.79 -1.21 2.55
C LEU A 8 4.11 -1.07 1.76
N MET A 9 5.14 -0.43 2.32
CA MET A 9 6.47 -0.34 1.70
C MET A 9 7.20 -1.68 1.68
N ALA A 10 7.07 -2.46 2.73
CA ALA A 10 7.79 -3.72 2.87
C ALA A 10 7.14 -4.86 2.07
N ALA A 11 5.81 -4.84 1.89
CA ALA A 11 5.05 -5.86 1.17
C ALA A 11 5.65 -6.26 -0.20
N PRO A 12 5.93 -5.33 -1.13
CA PRO A 12 6.48 -5.71 -2.43
C PRO A 12 7.92 -6.25 -2.33
N ILE A 13 8.71 -5.82 -1.33
CA ILE A 13 10.04 -6.40 -1.07
C ILE A 13 9.90 -7.86 -0.65
N VAL A 14 8.94 -8.18 0.23
CA VAL A 14 8.69 -9.56 0.69
C VAL A 14 8.29 -10.47 -0.48
N GLY A 15 7.42 -9.98 -1.35
CA GLY A 15 7.04 -10.67 -2.58
C GLY A 15 8.23 -10.91 -3.49
N ALA A 16 8.98 -9.84 -3.76
CA ALA A 16 10.18 -9.84 -4.58
C ALA A 16 11.37 -10.55 -3.92
N ALA A 17 11.28 -10.97 -2.66
CA ALA A 17 12.24 -11.82 -1.98
C ALA A 17 11.91 -13.31 -2.08
N GLY A 18 10.74 -13.68 -2.64
CA GLY A 18 10.33 -15.08 -2.80
C GLY A 18 9.62 -15.66 -1.58
N GLY A 19 9.03 -14.78 -0.77
CA GLY A 19 8.30 -15.15 0.43
C GLY A 19 9.18 -15.24 1.68
N TRP A 20 8.52 -15.44 2.81
CA TRP A 20 9.10 -15.34 4.16
C TRP A 20 10.38 -16.16 4.34
N ARG A 21 10.42 -17.38 3.80
CA ARG A 21 11.53 -18.32 4.03
C ARG A 21 12.81 -17.96 3.26
N ALA A 22 12.68 -17.21 2.18
CA ALA A 22 13.82 -16.76 1.37
C ALA A 22 14.45 -15.47 1.92
N LEU A 23 13.81 -14.83 2.91
CA LEU A 23 14.35 -13.64 3.56
C LEU A 23 15.42 -13.99 4.60
N PRO A 24 16.49 -13.18 4.72
CA PRO A 24 17.43 -13.28 5.83
C PRO A 24 16.68 -13.17 7.17
N SER A 25 17.20 -13.84 8.20
CA SER A 25 16.57 -13.91 9.54
C SER A 25 16.28 -12.53 10.14
N SER A 26 17.13 -11.53 9.88
CA SER A 26 16.95 -10.14 10.29
C SER A 26 15.72 -9.48 9.62
N ALA A 27 15.52 -9.69 8.32
CA ALA A 27 14.36 -9.16 7.60
C ALA A 27 13.05 -9.81 8.05
N ARG A 28 13.07 -11.13 8.30
CA ARG A 28 11.93 -11.83 8.93
C ARG A 28 11.60 -11.26 10.30
N LEU A 29 12.60 -11.04 11.15
CA LEU A 29 12.39 -10.44 12.47
C LEU A 29 11.79 -9.04 12.36
N MET A 30 12.30 -8.18 11.48
CA MET A 30 11.74 -6.84 11.27
C MET A 30 10.28 -6.88 10.82
N LEU A 31 9.93 -7.77 9.89
CA LEU A 31 8.56 -7.90 9.43
C LEU A 31 7.64 -8.52 10.49
N ALA A 32 8.13 -9.46 11.30
CA ALA A 32 7.37 -10.09 12.38
C ALA A 32 7.11 -9.08 13.49
N PHE A 33 8.12 -8.30 13.86
CA PHE A 33 7.97 -7.18 14.79
C PHE A 33 7.05 -6.11 14.23
N GLY A 34 7.15 -5.75 12.95
CA GLY A 34 6.24 -4.82 12.29
C GLY A 34 4.79 -5.31 12.32
N GLY A 35 4.56 -6.59 12.00
CA GLY A 35 3.25 -7.23 12.06
C GLY A 35 2.69 -7.30 13.49
N ALA A 36 3.50 -7.74 14.46
CA ALA A 36 3.11 -7.80 15.87
C ALA A 36 2.83 -6.39 16.44
N ALA A 37 3.67 -5.40 16.13
CA ALA A 37 3.43 -4.00 16.49
C ALA A 37 2.15 -3.46 15.82
N SER A 38 1.84 -3.89 14.59
CA SER A 38 0.56 -3.58 13.94
C SER A 38 -0.63 -4.11 14.74
N LEU A 39 -0.56 -5.38 15.19
CA LEU A 39 -1.59 -6.04 16.00
C LEU A 39 -1.75 -5.41 17.39
N VAL A 40 -0.66 -4.96 18.00
CA VAL A 40 -0.68 -4.24 19.28
C VAL A 40 -1.29 -2.85 19.10
N LEU A 41 -0.84 -2.09 18.10
CA LEU A 41 -1.41 -0.78 17.79
C LEU A 41 -2.89 -0.89 17.38
N LEU A 42 -3.30 -2.01 16.78
CA LEU A 42 -4.69 -2.42 16.55
C LEU A 42 -5.52 -2.43 17.83
N GLY A 43 -5.00 -3.08 18.87
CA GLY A 43 -5.63 -3.14 20.20
C GLY A 43 -5.77 -1.78 20.88
N PHE A 44 -4.96 -0.78 20.50
CA PHE A 44 -5.03 0.57 21.05
C PHE A 44 -5.81 1.56 20.17
N SER A 45 -5.81 1.37 18.85
CA SER A 45 -6.33 2.35 17.89
C SER A 45 -7.85 2.41 17.80
N TRP A 46 -8.59 1.38 18.24
CA TRP A 46 -10.06 1.44 18.31
C TRP A 46 -10.58 2.53 19.25
N ARG A 47 -9.76 2.99 20.22
CA ARG A 47 -10.11 4.09 21.12
C ARG A 47 -9.91 5.48 20.50
N ALA A 48 -9.11 5.59 19.44
CA ALA A 48 -8.70 6.86 18.86
C ALA A 48 -9.38 7.17 17.51
N ILE A 49 -10.08 6.21 16.91
CA ILE A 49 -10.75 6.37 15.62
C ILE A 49 -12.21 6.76 15.84
N PRO A 50 -12.68 7.90 15.30
CA PRO A 50 -14.11 8.23 15.24
C PRO A 50 -14.85 7.12 14.46
N GLY A 51 -15.78 6.42 15.12
CA GLY A 51 -16.44 5.22 14.56
C GLY A 51 -15.99 3.90 15.21
N GLY A 52 -15.01 3.93 16.10
CA GLY A 52 -14.66 2.84 17.01
C GLY A 52 -14.11 1.59 16.31
N VAL A 53 -14.53 0.42 16.81
CA VAL A 53 -14.02 -0.89 16.38
C VAL A 53 -14.31 -1.16 14.89
N MET A 54 -15.49 -0.77 14.38
CA MET A 54 -15.88 -1.07 13.01
C MET A 54 -15.00 -0.35 11.98
N ALA A 55 -14.78 0.95 12.15
CA ALA A 55 -13.89 1.73 11.27
C ALA A 55 -12.45 1.21 11.32
N ALA A 56 -11.97 0.83 12.52
CA ALA A 56 -10.69 0.17 12.67
C ALA A 56 -10.65 -1.14 11.86
N SER A 57 -11.62 -2.04 12.03
CA SER A 57 -11.67 -3.32 11.31
C SER A 57 -11.68 -3.15 9.79
N LEU A 58 -12.43 -2.19 9.26
CA LEU A 58 -12.47 -1.91 7.81
C LEU A 58 -11.13 -1.38 7.29
N GLY A 59 -10.48 -0.46 8.03
CA GLY A 59 -9.13 0.00 7.73
C GLY A 59 -8.12 -1.14 7.62
N HIS A 60 -8.21 -2.12 8.53
CA HIS A 60 -7.34 -3.30 8.53
C HIS A 60 -7.65 -4.26 7.37
N LEU A 61 -8.92 -4.42 7.02
CA LEU A 61 -9.29 -5.21 5.85
C LEU A 61 -8.70 -4.60 4.57
N ALA A 62 -8.84 -3.29 4.38
CA ALA A 62 -8.24 -2.59 3.24
C ALA A 62 -6.71 -2.69 3.24
N LEU A 63 -6.09 -2.61 4.43
CA LEU A 63 -4.63 -2.77 4.58
C LEU A 63 -4.18 -4.18 4.19
N ALA A 64 -4.87 -5.21 4.68
CA ALA A 64 -4.54 -6.61 4.41
C ALA A 64 -4.65 -6.92 2.90
N VAL A 65 -5.75 -6.50 2.26
CA VAL A 65 -5.95 -6.68 0.82
C VAL A 65 -4.87 -5.97 0.01
N SER A 66 -4.52 -4.74 0.40
CA SER A 66 -3.46 -3.97 -0.24
C SER A 66 -2.08 -4.63 -0.09
N ILE A 67 -1.75 -5.13 1.11
CA ILE A 67 -0.50 -5.84 1.38
C ILE A 67 -0.39 -7.10 0.51
N VAL A 68 -1.45 -7.91 0.45
CA VAL A 68 -1.45 -9.13 -0.38
C VAL A 68 -1.23 -8.78 -1.85
N ALA A 69 -1.93 -7.77 -2.37
CA ALA A 69 -1.76 -7.31 -3.74
C ALA A 69 -0.33 -6.84 -4.02
N LEU A 70 0.28 -6.07 -3.11
CA LEU A 70 1.65 -5.58 -3.25
C LEU A 70 2.69 -6.70 -3.13
N VAL A 71 2.46 -7.71 -2.29
CA VAL A 71 3.30 -8.92 -2.23
C VAL A 71 3.27 -9.64 -3.58
N GLU A 72 2.10 -9.88 -4.16
CA GLU A 72 2.03 -10.53 -5.48
C GLU A 72 2.64 -9.67 -6.57
N LEU A 73 2.49 -8.35 -6.51
CA LEU A 73 3.12 -7.41 -7.44
C LEU A 73 4.65 -7.47 -7.34
N GLY A 74 5.19 -7.50 -6.13
CA GLY A 74 6.61 -7.75 -5.88
C GLY A 74 7.05 -9.13 -6.39
N ARG A 75 6.23 -10.17 -6.22
CA ARG A 75 6.52 -11.50 -6.76
C ARG A 75 6.59 -11.48 -8.29
N ALA A 76 5.73 -10.68 -8.93
CA ALA A 76 5.71 -10.52 -10.38
C ALA A 76 6.97 -9.82 -10.92
N THR A 77 7.65 -8.95 -10.15
CA THR A 77 8.89 -8.29 -10.63
C THR A 77 10.00 -9.31 -10.93
N ARG A 78 10.02 -10.44 -10.21
CA ARG A 78 10.96 -11.56 -10.46
C ARG A 78 10.81 -12.21 -11.82
N VAL A 79 9.66 -12.07 -12.47
CA VAL A 79 9.48 -12.58 -13.83
C VAL A 79 10.39 -11.82 -14.79
N PHE A 80 10.55 -10.52 -14.56
CA PHE A 80 11.30 -9.61 -15.41
C PHE A 80 12.76 -9.44 -14.97
N MET A 81 13.08 -9.70 -13.69
CA MET A 81 14.41 -9.49 -13.12
C MET A 81 15.00 -10.82 -12.63
N THR A 82 16.21 -11.15 -13.10
CA THR A 82 16.92 -12.39 -12.72
C THR A 82 17.62 -12.30 -11.37
N ASP A 83 18.17 -11.13 -11.04
CA ASP A 83 18.82 -10.88 -9.75
C ASP A 83 17.79 -10.57 -8.64
N PRO A 84 17.79 -11.31 -7.52
CA PRO A 84 16.87 -11.09 -6.40
C PRO A 84 16.97 -9.70 -5.79
N LEU A 85 18.17 -9.09 -5.75
CA LEU A 85 18.36 -7.75 -5.20
C LEU A 85 17.69 -6.71 -6.11
N SER A 86 17.91 -6.81 -7.42
CA SER A 86 17.25 -5.97 -8.42
C SER A 86 15.73 -6.09 -8.36
N ALA A 87 15.19 -7.32 -8.24
CA ALA A 87 13.76 -7.56 -8.07
C ALA A 87 13.21 -6.88 -6.81
N ALA A 88 13.93 -6.97 -5.69
CA ALA A 88 13.58 -6.32 -4.42
C ALA A 88 13.60 -4.80 -4.53
N MET A 89 14.60 -4.22 -5.21
CA MET A 89 14.68 -2.78 -5.47
C MET A 89 13.54 -2.31 -6.40
N GLY A 90 13.20 -3.10 -7.42
CA GLY A 90 12.04 -2.85 -8.27
C GLY A 90 10.73 -2.87 -7.49
N GLY A 91 10.56 -3.85 -6.59
CA GLY A 91 9.43 -3.93 -5.68
C GLY A 91 9.33 -2.72 -4.74
N LEU A 92 10.45 -2.31 -4.14
CA LEU A 92 10.53 -1.10 -3.32
C LEU A 92 10.15 0.16 -4.13
N GLY A 93 10.65 0.28 -5.36
CA GLY A 93 10.31 1.39 -6.26
C GLY A 93 8.81 1.47 -6.55
N ILE A 94 8.18 0.33 -6.82
CA ILE A 94 6.72 0.24 -7.00
C ILE A 94 5.98 0.64 -5.72
N GLY A 95 6.42 0.13 -4.56
CA GLY A 95 5.85 0.48 -3.27
C GLY A 95 5.88 1.99 -3.03
N LEU A 96 7.07 2.59 -3.11
CA LEU A 96 7.29 4.03 -2.95
C LEU A 96 6.43 4.84 -3.91
N LEU A 97 6.37 4.45 -5.18
CA LEU A 97 5.56 5.12 -6.19
C LEU A 97 4.07 5.07 -5.84
N LEU A 98 3.55 3.92 -5.41
CA LEU A 98 2.13 3.77 -5.11
C LEU A 98 1.71 4.49 -3.82
N VAL A 99 2.55 4.52 -2.78
CA VAL A 99 2.17 5.16 -1.50
C VAL A 99 2.51 6.63 -1.45
N ILE A 100 3.71 7.01 -1.93
CA ILE A 100 4.24 8.37 -1.79
C ILE A 100 4.10 9.15 -3.09
N GLY A 101 4.12 8.48 -4.25
CA GLY A 101 4.24 9.13 -5.56
C GLY A 101 3.25 10.28 -5.78
N ILE A 102 1.95 10.07 -5.55
CA ILE A 102 0.95 11.13 -5.75
C ILE A 102 1.19 12.36 -4.85
N PHE A 103 1.66 12.16 -3.63
CA PHE A 103 1.95 13.24 -2.69
C PHE A 103 3.29 13.92 -2.99
N ALA A 104 4.26 13.18 -3.53
CA ALA A 104 5.55 13.70 -3.95
C ALA A 104 5.51 14.49 -5.28
N LEU A 105 4.47 14.32 -6.10
CA LEU A 105 4.30 15.10 -7.34
C LEU A 105 4.15 16.61 -7.10
N GLY A 106 3.74 17.01 -5.88
CA GLY A 106 3.73 18.42 -5.48
C GLY A 106 2.93 19.31 -6.45
N PRO A 107 3.51 20.42 -6.96
CA PRO A 107 2.84 21.32 -7.90
C PRO A 107 2.33 20.66 -9.18
N LEU A 108 2.95 19.57 -9.64
CA LEU A 108 2.51 18.86 -10.86
C LEU A 108 1.11 18.28 -10.71
N THR A 109 0.64 18.08 -9.48
CA THR A 109 -0.75 17.65 -9.23
C THR A 109 -1.79 18.72 -9.59
N ALA A 110 -1.38 19.99 -9.75
CA ALA A 110 -2.24 21.09 -10.18
C ALA A 110 -2.65 20.99 -11.67
N ASP A 111 -1.86 20.30 -12.49
CA ASP A 111 -2.17 20.13 -13.92
C ASP A 111 -3.02 18.88 -14.20
N LEU A 112 -3.19 18.02 -13.20
CA LEU A 112 -4.01 16.82 -13.35
C LEU A 112 -5.49 17.18 -13.48
N SER A 113 -6.17 16.53 -14.42
CA SER A 113 -7.63 16.52 -14.45
C SER A 113 -8.19 15.78 -13.23
N SER A 114 -9.43 16.07 -12.84
CA SER A 114 -10.10 15.41 -11.71
C SER A 114 -10.15 13.88 -11.86
N ARG A 115 -10.26 13.38 -13.10
CA ARG A 115 -10.24 11.94 -13.39
C ARG A 115 -8.87 11.31 -13.13
N GLN A 116 -7.79 11.99 -13.54
CA GLN A 116 -6.43 11.52 -13.28
C GLN A 116 -6.10 11.54 -11.79
N ALA A 117 -6.48 12.62 -11.09
CA ALA A 117 -6.31 12.70 -9.64
C ALA A 117 -7.07 11.56 -8.92
N ALA A 118 -8.33 11.31 -9.29
CA ALA A 118 -9.12 10.22 -8.72
C ALA A 118 -8.50 8.84 -9.00
N ALA A 119 -7.98 8.60 -10.21
CA ALA A 119 -7.31 7.36 -10.55
C ALA A 119 -6.02 7.14 -9.74
N LEU A 120 -5.22 8.19 -9.56
CA LEU A 120 -4.00 8.12 -8.75
C LEU A 120 -4.33 7.90 -7.26
N LEU A 121 -5.37 8.54 -6.74
CA LEU A 121 -5.83 8.32 -5.36
C LEU A 121 -6.38 6.89 -5.18
N LEU A 122 -7.08 6.35 -6.17
CA LEU A 122 -7.56 4.96 -6.17
C LEU A 122 -6.42 3.94 -6.19
N ALA A 123 -5.32 4.26 -6.90
CA ALA A 123 -4.11 3.44 -6.97
C ALA A 123 -3.22 3.55 -5.72
N ASN A 124 -3.53 4.47 -4.79
CA ASN A 124 -2.74 4.67 -3.58
C ASN A 124 -3.30 3.84 -2.40
N PRO A 125 -2.54 2.86 -1.87
CA PRO A 125 -3.10 1.94 -0.88
C PRO A 125 -3.24 2.60 0.49
N PHE A 126 -2.48 3.67 0.74
CA PHE A 126 -2.61 4.46 1.96
C PHE A 126 -3.92 5.27 1.97
N VAL A 127 -4.33 5.79 0.81
CA VAL A 127 -5.64 6.43 0.62
C VAL A 127 -6.77 5.41 0.85
N ALA A 128 -6.63 4.19 0.32
CA ALA A 128 -7.63 3.13 0.52
C ALA A 128 -7.83 2.80 2.02
N VAL A 129 -6.73 2.63 2.76
CA VAL A 129 -6.75 2.31 4.20
C VAL A 129 -7.36 3.44 5.03
N THR A 130 -6.98 4.68 4.73
CA THR A 130 -7.49 5.85 5.48
C THR A 130 -8.96 6.13 5.16
N SER A 131 -9.38 6.01 3.90
CA SER A 131 -10.78 6.05 3.48
C SER A 131 -11.63 4.99 4.20
N ALA A 132 -11.15 3.74 4.28
CA ALA A 132 -11.83 2.66 5.00
C ALA A 132 -11.98 2.93 6.51
N ALA A 133 -11.00 3.63 7.10
CA ALA A 133 -11.03 4.03 8.50
C ALA A 133 -11.85 5.32 8.76
N GLY A 134 -12.49 5.90 7.73
CA GLY A 134 -13.22 7.16 7.83
C GLY A 134 -12.31 8.37 8.09
N ILE A 135 -11.01 8.26 7.77
CA ILE A 135 -10.03 9.32 7.94
C ILE A 135 -9.91 10.07 6.63
N ASP A 136 -10.28 11.35 6.65
CA ASP A 136 -10.07 12.23 5.51
C ASP A 136 -8.60 12.67 5.43
N LEU A 137 -7.83 11.88 4.67
CA LEU A 137 -6.40 12.09 4.51
C LEU A 137 -6.06 13.47 3.91
N LEU A 138 -6.87 13.99 3.00
CA LEU A 138 -6.59 15.24 2.30
C LEU A 138 -6.74 16.46 3.21
N HIS A 139 -7.58 16.35 4.24
CA HIS A 139 -7.82 17.41 5.22
C HIS A 139 -7.01 17.24 6.51
N LEU A 140 -6.01 16.35 6.53
CA LEU A 140 -5.00 16.35 7.59
C LEU A 140 -4.13 17.59 7.46
N ASP A 141 -3.88 18.31 8.55
CA ASP A 141 -3.20 19.62 8.57
C ASP A 141 -1.88 19.64 7.77
N THR A 142 -1.06 18.60 7.87
CA THR A 142 0.18 18.49 7.09
C THR A 142 -0.06 18.36 5.58
N ILE A 143 -1.00 17.50 5.16
CA ILE A 143 -1.30 17.27 3.74
C ILE A 143 -2.02 18.48 3.16
N TYR A 144 -2.96 19.05 3.92
CA TYR A 144 -3.72 20.24 3.53
C TYR A 144 -2.81 21.43 3.22
N ARG A 145 -1.72 21.62 3.99
CA ARG A 145 -0.76 22.71 3.77
C ARG A 145 0.21 22.47 2.61
N THR A 146 0.43 21.23 2.22
CA THR A 146 1.53 20.86 1.30
C THR A 146 1.07 20.32 -0.05
N SER A 147 -0.16 19.81 -0.15
CA SER A 147 -0.66 19.16 -1.35
C SER A 147 -1.72 20.00 -2.05
N PRO A 148 -1.50 20.44 -3.30
CA PRO A 148 -2.51 21.13 -4.09
C PRO A 148 -3.81 20.34 -4.24
N LEU A 149 -3.74 19.00 -4.21
CA LEU A 149 -4.91 18.11 -4.31
C LEU A 149 -5.93 18.35 -3.19
N ALA A 150 -5.48 18.72 -2.00
CA ALA A 150 -6.35 18.97 -0.85
C ALA A 150 -7.31 20.15 -1.10
N HIS A 151 -6.89 21.13 -1.90
CA HIS A 151 -7.70 22.33 -2.21
C HIS A 151 -8.65 22.15 -3.40
N ARG A 152 -8.57 21.03 -4.14
CA ARG A 152 -9.36 20.81 -5.36
C ARG A 152 -10.72 20.15 -5.12
N GLY A 153 -11.04 19.79 -3.87
CA GLY A 153 -12.30 19.13 -3.54
C GLY A 153 -12.46 17.76 -4.21
N VAL A 154 -11.36 17.06 -4.49
CA VAL A 154 -11.40 15.71 -5.08
C VAL A 154 -11.91 14.74 -4.01
N ALA A 155 -13.02 14.06 -4.30
CA ALA A 155 -13.57 13.05 -3.40
C ALA A 155 -12.60 11.85 -3.29
N LEU A 156 -12.39 11.38 -2.05
CA LEU A 156 -11.67 10.14 -1.82
C LEU A 156 -12.42 8.96 -2.45
N PRO A 157 -11.72 7.98 -3.04
CA PRO A 157 -12.37 6.80 -3.59
C PRO A 157 -13.07 6.01 -2.47
N ALA A 158 -14.21 5.42 -2.81
CA ALA A 158 -14.86 4.46 -1.93
C ALA A 158 -13.89 3.30 -1.63
N TRP A 159 -13.69 3.00 -0.36
CA TRP A 159 -12.73 1.99 0.07
C TRP A 159 -13.02 0.59 -0.51
N THR A 160 -14.30 0.27 -0.73
CA THR A 160 -14.73 -0.98 -1.37
C THR A 160 -14.19 -1.08 -2.80
N THR A 161 -14.29 0.00 -3.57
CA THR A 161 -13.74 0.08 -4.94
C THR A 161 -12.23 -0.12 -4.93
N ALA A 162 -11.52 0.51 -3.98
CA ALA A 162 -10.08 0.32 -3.85
C ALA A 162 -9.72 -1.15 -3.51
N CYS A 163 -10.43 -1.78 -2.57
CA CYS A 163 -10.26 -3.19 -2.24
C CYS A 163 -10.46 -4.11 -3.45
N VAL A 164 -11.48 -3.86 -4.27
CA VAL A 164 -11.72 -4.63 -5.51
C VAL A 164 -10.55 -4.46 -6.48
N VAL A 165 -10.09 -3.23 -6.70
CA VAL A 165 -8.94 -2.96 -7.57
C VAL A 165 -7.69 -3.68 -7.07
N TYR A 166 -7.39 -3.62 -5.78
CA TYR A 166 -6.23 -4.34 -5.22
C TYR A 166 -6.38 -5.86 -5.29
N ALA A 167 -7.57 -6.40 -5.03
CA ALA A 167 -7.82 -7.83 -5.19
C ALA A 167 -7.57 -8.28 -6.63
N MET A 168 -8.11 -7.55 -7.61
CA MET A 168 -7.88 -7.82 -9.04
C MET A 168 -6.41 -7.67 -9.43
N THR A 169 -5.73 -6.65 -8.91
CA THR A 169 -4.29 -6.44 -9.15
C THR A 169 -3.46 -7.58 -8.59
N GLY A 170 -3.76 -8.03 -7.37
CA GLY A 170 -3.10 -9.16 -6.73
C GLY A 170 -3.32 -10.45 -7.51
N LEU A 171 -4.54 -10.72 -7.96
CA LEU A 171 -4.86 -11.89 -8.81
C LEU A 171 -4.10 -11.84 -10.15
N ALA A 172 -4.05 -10.69 -10.80
CA ALA A 172 -3.32 -10.52 -12.06
C ALA A 172 -1.81 -10.72 -11.85
N ALA A 173 -1.23 -10.08 -10.83
CA ALA A 173 0.19 -10.23 -10.49
C ALA A 173 0.53 -11.67 -10.09
N HIS A 174 -0.38 -12.35 -9.39
CA HIS A 174 -0.25 -13.77 -9.08
C HIS A 174 -0.20 -14.63 -10.35
N GLY A 175 -1.09 -14.37 -11.32
CA GLY A 175 -1.04 -15.03 -12.63
C GLY A 175 0.30 -14.81 -13.35
N VAL A 176 0.77 -13.56 -13.41
CA VAL A 176 2.06 -13.21 -14.02
C VAL A 176 3.22 -13.93 -13.35
N SER A 177 3.25 -13.95 -12.01
CA SER A 177 4.32 -14.60 -11.23
C SER A 177 4.42 -16.12 -11.43
N ARG A 178 3.43 -16.76 -12.05
CA ARG A 178 3.49 -18.19 -12.42
C ARG A 178 4.10 -18.46 -13.81
N LEU A 179 4.34 -17.43 -14.62
CA LEU A 179 4.83 -17.58 -16.00
C LEU A 179 6.29 -18.04 -16.10
N ARG A 180 7.09 -17.87 -15.04
CA ARG A 180 8.44 -18.46 -14.93
C ARG A 180 8.47 -19.45 -13.77
N PRO A 181 8.41 -20.78 -14.03
CA PRO A 181 8.71 -21.75 -12.99
C PRO A 181 10.16 -21.54 -12.55
N TRP A 182 10.38 -21.48 -11.24
CA TRP A 182 11.71 -21.27 -10.68
C TRP A 182 12.59 -22.47 -11.02
N SER A 183 13.49 -22.31 -11.99
CA SER A 183 14.64 -23.20 -12.16
C SER A 183 15.69 -22.76 -11.14
N HIS A 184 15.73 -23.47 -10.00
CA HIS A 184 16.85 -23.41 -9.06
C HIS A 184 18.08 -24.11 -9.65
#